data_AF-A0A5Z5PNZ9-F1
#
_entry.id   AF-A0A5Z5PNZ9-F1
#
_cell.length_a   1.000
_cell.length_b   1.000
_cell.length_c   1.000
_cell.angle_alpha   90.00
_cell.angle_beta   90.00
_cell.angle_gamma   90.00
#
_symmetry.space_group_name_H-M   'P 1'
#
loop_
_entity.id
_entity.type
_entity.pdbx_description
1 polymer ?
#
loop_
_entity_poly.entity_id
_entity_poly.type
_entity_poly.pdbx_seq_one_letter_code
_entity_poly.pdbx_strand_id
1 'polypeptide(L)'
;MTEKKSGEGKAKGGIARAKSLTKEQRSEIAKKAAAKRWEGKPLRAIRKGNFIDDFGIDAECYVLDDNDKTVVVSKTGLAKLLGIGEHGRDVDRFLNTNYMADFVDPFLLEKFKKPLIFQWRSPVPNSAPNPLADEAHGYDIALIGDIATAMINADRAGALPPSRSKSASLAQRLVTASMKAGLKGLGYAIAGYRPEVQEVIDSFKAFVREEARQYEKEFPDELYEEWYRLYGLNRPEKGRPIRFGQLTNMQIYTPLAKSKGKILEQIRASRDENGKQSDKLHLFLSEIGVKALRQHIGKLLGVAAMSETREEYEKGIEKVFGRIKPEI
;
A
#
# COMPACT_ATOMS: atom_id res chain seq x y z
N MET A 1 -27.93 -23.79 11.59
CA MET A 1 -26.87 -24.34 10.74
C MET A 1 -27.22 -23.99 9.30
N THR A 2 -26.49 -23.06 8.68
CA THR A 2 -26.73 -22.67 7.27
C THR A 2 -25.56 -23.17 6.44
N GLU A 3 -25.80 -24.25 5.72
CA GLU A 3 -24.87 -24.86 4.79
C GLU A 3 -24.46 -23.87 3.70
N LYS A 4 -23.15 -23.66 3.55
CA LYS A 4 -22.56 -22.98 2.40
C LYS A 4 -22.82 -23.82 1.16
N LYS A 5 -23.68 -23.34 0.27
CA LYS A 5 -23.92 -23.89 -1.07
C LYS A 5 -22.58 -24.23 -1.74
N SER A 6 -22.31 -25.54 -1.86
CA SER A 6 -21.18 -26.05 -2.63
C SER A 6 -21.44 -25.76 -4.11
N GLY A 7 -20.55 -25.00 -4.76
CA GLY A 7 -20.73 -24.65 -6.17
C GLY A 7 -20.85 -25.91 -7.05
N GLU A 8 -21.88 -25.97 -7.90
CA GLU A 8 -22.10 -27.05 -8.86
C GLU A 8 -21.38 -26.77 -10.19
N GLY A 9 -20.96 -27.83 -10.90
CA GLY A 9 -20.38 -27.76 -12.25
C GLY A 9 -18.89 -27.39 -12.33
N LYS A 10 -18.49 -26.68 -13.41
CA LYS A 10 -17.09 -26.29 -13.74
C LYS A 10 -16.33 -25.64 -12.56
N ALA A 11 -17.05 -25.04 -11.61
CA ALA A 11 -16.51 -24.47 -10.38
C ALA A 11 -15.90 -25.51 -9.42
N LYS A 12 -16.44 -26.74 -9.31
CA LYS A 12 -15.88 -27.81 -8.45
C LYS A 12 -14.49 -28.24 -8.90
N GLY A 13 -14.29 -28.42 -10.21
CA GLY A 13 -13.00 -28.76 -10.80
C GLY A 13 -11.95 -27.65 -10.61
N GLY A 14 -12.37 -26.38 -10.77
CA GLY A 14 -11.52 -25.22 -10.49
C GLY A 14 -11.12 -25.11 -9.02
N ILE A 15 -12.05 -25.35 -8.08
CA ILE A 15 -11.80 -25.31 -6.64
C ILE A 15 -10.89 -26.48 -6.20
N ALA A 16 -11.10 -27.69 -6.73
CA ALA A 16 -10.26 -28.87 -6.45
C ALA A 16 -8.83 -28.69 -6.98
N ARG A 17 -8.69 -28.14 -8.19
CA ARG A 17 -7.39 -27.78 -8.76
C ARG A 17 -6.70 -26.66 -7.97
N ALA A 18 -7.43 -25.64 -7.55
CA ALA A 18 -6.87 -24.57 -6.73
C ALA A 18 -6.42 -25.08 -5.35
N LYS A 19 -7.11 -26.05 -4.76
CA LYS A 19 -6.72 -26.67 -3.48
C LYS A 19 -5.49 -27.59 -3.60
N SER A 20 -5.26 -28.23 -4.75
CA SER A 20 -4.14 -29.16 -4.97
C SER A 20 -2.82 -28.47 -5.37
N LEU A 21 -2.87 -27.20 -5.79
CA LEU A 21 -1.68 -26.44 -6.19
C LEU A 21 -1.06 -25.67 -5.02
N THR A 22 0.28 -25.60 -4.98
CA THR A 22 1.00 -24.73 -4.04
C THR A 22 0.79 -23.25 -4.37
N LYS A 23 1.10 -22.34 -3.44
CA LYS A 23 1.00 -20.89 -3.65
C LYS A 23 1.84 -20.42 -4.84
N GLU A 24 3.04 -20.99 -5.00
CA GLU A 24 3.96 -20.71 -6.11
C GLU A 24 3.38 -21.17 -7.44
N GLN A 25 2.89 -22.42 -7.52
CA GLN A 25 2.28 -22.96 -8.74
C GLN A 25 1.03 -22.17 -9.16
N ARG A 26 0.21 -21.71 -8.20
CA ARG A 26 -0.93 -20.83 -8.50
C ARG A 26 -0.47 -19.48 -9.05
N SER A 27 0.61 -18.92 -8.51
CA SER A 27 1.20 -17.66 -8.98
C SER A 27 1.72 -17.80 -10.41
N GLU A 28 2.45 -18.86 -10.72
CA GLU A 28 2.96 -19.13 -12.08
C GLU A 28 1.83 -19.32 -13.10
N ILE A 29 0.78 -20.05 -12.74
CA ILE A 29 -0.38 -20.24 -13.62
C ILE A 29 -1.10 -18.90 -13.85
N ALA A 30 -1.23 -18.06 -12.82
CA ALA A 30 -1.80 -16.72 -12.96
C ALA A 30 -0.94 -15.84 -13.87
N LYS A 31 0.39 -15.90 -13.74
CA LYS A 31 1.33 -15.20 -14.65
C LYS A 31 1.18 -15.68 -16.10
N LYS A 32 1.16 -16.99 -16.34
CA LYS A 32 0.96 -17.57 -17.69
C LYS A 32 -0.39 -17.21 -18.30
N ALA A 33 -1.46 -17.24 -17.51
CA ALA A 33 -2.79 -16.85 -17.94
C ALA A 33 -2.91 -15.35 -18.23
N ALA A 34 -2.25 -14.50 -17.43
CA ALA A 34 -2.13 -13.07 -17.70
C ALA A 34 -1.37 -12.84 -19.01
N ALA A 35 -0.17 -13.41 -19.18
CA ALA A 35 0.62 -13.31 -20.40
C ALA A 35 -0.21 -13.63 -21.66
N LYS A 36 -0.95 -14.75 -21.63
CA LYS A 36 -1.80 -15.19 -22.74
C LYS A 36 -3.04 -14.32 -22.98
N ARG A 37 -3.53 -13.61 -21.95
CA ARG A 37 -4.68 -12.66 -22.06
C ARG A 37 -4.28 -11.32 -22.68
N TRP A 38 -2.99 -11.00 -22.62
CA TRP A 38 -2.40 -9.75 -23.10
C TRP A 38 -1.60 -9.93 -24.40
N GLU A 39 -1.35 -11.18 -24.83
CA GLU A 39 -0.79 -11.53 -26.13
C GLU A 39 -1.58 -10.84 -27.27
N GLY A 40 -0.91 -9.97 -28.04
CA GLY A 40 -1.48 -9.25 -29.18
C GLY A 40 -2.23 -7.94 -28.86
N LYS A 41 -2.28 -7.48 -27.61
CA LYS A 41 -2.83 -6.15 -27.26
C LYS A 41 -1.74 -5.08 -27.24
N PRO A 42 -2.04 -3.83 -27.65
CA PRO A 42 -1.08 -2.73 -27.51
C PRO A 42 -0.78 -2.49 -26.03
N LEU A 43 0.50 -2.33 -25.70
CA LEU A 43 0.95 -2.03 -24.33
C LEU A 43 0.31 -0.73 -23.87
N ARG A 44 -0.08 -0.66 -22.60
CA ARG A 44 -0.63 0.57 -22.01
C ARG A 44 0.22 1.02 -20.85
N ALA A 45 0.48 2.32 -20.77
CA ALA A 45 1.09 2.89 -19.59
C ALA A 45 0.03 3.00 -18.47
N ILE A 46 0.37 2.46 -17.29
CA ILE A 46 -0.48 2.43 -16.08
C ILE A 46 -0.14 3.55 -15.10
N ARG A 47 1.10 4.05 -15.16
CA ARG A 47 1.61 5.13 -14.31
C ARG A 47 2.56 6.00 -15.13
N LYS A 48 2.61 7.28 -14.78
CA LYS A 48 3.54 8.27 -15.30
C LYS A 48 4.28 8.92 -14.14
N GLY A 49 5.59 9.12 -14.32
CA GLY A 49 6.45 9.88 -13.43
C GLY A 49 7.34 10.84 -14.24
N ASN A 50 8.13 11.65 -13.53
CA ASN A 50 9.13 12.54 -14.13
C ASN A 50 10.36 12.59 -13.21
N PHE A 51 11.55 12.77 -13.79
CA PHE A 51 12.82 12.88 -13.06
C PHE A 51 13.10 14.30 -12.52
N ILE A 52 12.17 15.26 -12.68
CA ILE A 52 12.37 16.65 -12.28
C ILE A 52 12.57 16.83 -10.77
N ASP A 53 11.80 16.11 -9.94
CA ASP A 53 11.85 16.29 -8.49
C ASP A 53 13.14 15.69 -7.88
N ASP A 54 13.58 14.54 -8.40
CA ASP A 54 14.74 13.82 -7.87
C ASP A 54 16.08 14.25 -8.51
N PHE A 55 16.05 14.67 -9.78
CA PHE A 55 17.26 14.94 -10.58
C PHE A 55 17.29 16.33 -11.23
N GLY A 56 16.21 17.10 -11.17
CA GLY A 56 16.11 18.40 -11.86
C GLY A 56 16.07 18.26 -13.40
N ILE A 57 15.80 17.06 -13.91
CA ILE A 57 15.79 16.76 -15.34
C ILE A 57 14.34 16.51 -15.77
N ASP A 58 13.82 17.37 -16.64
CA ASP A 58 12.49 17.19 -17.23
C ASP A 58 12.49 16.05 -18.26
N ALA A 59 12.35 14.83 -17.73
CA ALA A 59 12.26 13.59 -18.48
C ALA A 59 11.13 12.74 -17.91
N GLU A 60 10.18 12.34 -18.76
CA GLU A 60 9.05 11.53 -18.34
C GLU A 60 9.40 10.03 -18.37
N CYS A 61 8.87 9.29 -17.40
CA CYS A 61 8.90 7.84 -17.37
C CYS A 61 7.50 7.24 -17.24
N TYR A 62 7.33 6.04 -17.77
CA TYR A 62 6.06 5.34 -17.82
C TYR A 62 6.23 3.90 -17.36
N VAL A 63 5.29 3.40 -16.56
CA VAL A 63 5.23 1.97 -16.20
C VAL A 63 4.22 1.30 -17.10
N LEU A 64 4.61 0.23 -17.80
CA LEU A 64 3.76 -0.50 -18.73
C LEU A 64 2.90 -1.56 -18.04
N ASP A 65 1.81 -1.96 -18.70
CA ASP A 65 0.86 -2.98 -18.20
C ASP A 65 1.29 -4.43 -18.48
N ASP A 66 2.53 -4.65 -18.91
CA ASP A 66 3.12 -5.96 -19.16
C ASP A 66 3.40 -6.76 -17.87
N ASN A 67 3.81 -8.01 -18.01
CA ASN A 67 4.04 -8.89 -16.86
C ASN A 67 5.14 -8.38 -15.93
N ASP A 68 6.18 -7.80 -16.51
CA ASP A 68 7.36 -7.33 -15.79
C ASP A 68 7.23 -5.89 -15.28
N LYS A 69 6.11 -5.21 -15.61
CA LYS A 69 5.86 -3.81 -15.26
C LYS A 69 7.02 -2.93 -15.74
N THR A 70 7.44 -3.17 -16.98
CA THR A 70 8.60 -2.54 -17.61
C THR A 70 8.47 -1.03 -17.50
N VAL A 71 9.53 -0.40 -17.02
CA VAL A 71 9.63 1.05 -16.94
C VAL A 71 10.29 1.54 -18.21
N VAL A 72 9.61 2.45 -18.91
CA VAL A 72 10.11 3.02 -20.17
C VAL A 72 10.25 4.53 -20.07
N VAL A 73 11.19 5.06 -20.84
CA VAL A 73 11.41 6.49 -21.04
C VAL A 73 11.31 6.82 -22.54
N SER A 74 10.96 8.06 -22.86
CA SER A 74 10.98 8.51 -24.25
C SER A 74 12.43 8.67 -24.74
N LYS A 75 12.62 8.66 -26.06
CA LYS A 75 13.93 8.91 -26.67
C LYS A 75 14.51 10.27 -26.27
N THR A 76 13.66 11.28 -26.17
CA THR A 76 14.02 12.61 -25.67
C THR A 76 14.44 12.55 -24.20
N GLY A 77 13.73 11.76 -23.40
CA GLY A 77 14.11 11.47 -22.01
C GLY A 77 15.52 10.87 -21.92
N LEU A 78 15.88 9.91 -22.79
CA LEU A 78 17.24 9.37 -22.86
C LEU A 78 18.28 10.46 -23.15
N ALA A 79 18.01 11.34 -24.12
CA ALA A 79 18.92 12.41 -24.49
C ALA A 79 19.23 13.33 -23.29
N LYS A 80 18.19 13.76 -22.58
CA LYS A 80 18.28 14.65 -21.42
C LYS A 80 18.94 13.97 -20.22
N LEU A 81 18.51 12.74 -19.88
CA LEU A 81 19.03 11.99 -18.73
C LEU A 81 20.51 11.64 -18.88
N LEU A 82 21.00 11.46 -20.10
CA LEU A 82 22.41 11.17 -20.39
C LEU A 82 23.24 12.43 -20.70
N GLY A 83 22.61 13.61 -20.69
CA GLY A 83 23.26 14.86 -21.06
C GLY A 83 23.79 14.88 -22.50
N ILE A 84 23.19 14.08 -23.41
CA ILE A 84 23.59 13.97 -24.83
C ILE A 84 22.99 15.13 -25.65
N GLY A 85 21.81 15.62 -25.26
CA GLY A 85 21.13 16.71 -25.95
C GLY A 85 19.68 16.86 -25.49
N GLU A 86 18.92 17.67 -26.22
CA GLU A 86 17.53 18.00 -25.90
C GLU A 86 16.52 17.20 -26.73
N HIS A 87 16.97 16.48 -27.76
CA HIS A 87 16.08 15.80 -28.71
C HIS A 87 16.48 14.34 -28.88
N GLY A 88 15.49 13.46 -29.16
CA GLY A 88 15.76 12.04 -29.39
C GLY A 88 16.77 11.75 -30.51
N ARG A 89 16.83 12.59 -31.55
CA ARG A 89 17.81 12.52 -32.65
C ARG A 89 19.26 12.68 -32.19
N ASP A 90 19.48 13.32 -31.04
CA ASP A 90 20.83 13.53 -30.52
C ASP A 90 21.42 12.20 -30.01
N VAL A 91 20.58 11.30 -29.50
CA VAL A 91 20.98 9.93 -29.12
C VAL A 91 21.35 9.11 -30.35
N ASP A 92 20.55 9.20 -31.43
CA ASP A 92 20.85 8.53 -32.70
C ASP A 92 22.22 8.96 -33.23
N ARG A 93 22.45 10.28 -33.30
CA ARG A 93 23.73 10.82 -33.77
C ARG A 93 24.87 10.38 -32.88
N PHE A 94 24.70 10.43 -31.56
CA PHE A 94 25.73 10.07 -30.60
C PHE A 94 26.19 8.62 -30.75
N LEU A 95 25.24 7.67 -30.78
CA LEU A 95 25.55 6.24 -30.90
C LEU A 95 26.20 5.87 -32.25
N ASN A 96 25.99 6.66 -33.30
CA ASN A 96 26.57 6.43 -34.63
C ASN A 96 27.84 7.27 -34.90
N THR A 97 28.43 7.90 -33.89
CA THR A 97 29.70 8.63 -34.07
C THR A 97 30.91 7.71 -34.09
N ASN A 98 31.95 8.09 -34.86
CA ASN A 98 33.18 7.28 -34.99
C ASN A 98 33.88 7.03 -33.64
N TYR A 99 33.88 8.00 -32.73
CA TYR A 99 34.52 7.84 -31.41
C TYR A 99 33.74 6.94 -30.45
N MET A 100 32.50 6.55 -30.79
CA MET A 100 31.69 5.61 -30.03
C MET A 100 31.71 4.20 -30.63
N ALA A 101 32.28 4.00 -31.82
CA ALA A 101 32.18 2.75 -32.58
C ALA A 101 32.70 1.54 -31.80
N ASP A 102 33.80 1.70 -31.06
CA ASP A 102 34.42 0.62 -30.27
C ASP A 102 33.72 0.38 -28.91
N PHE A 103 32.81 1.26 -28.51
CA PHE A 103 32.17 1.25 -27.18
C PHE A 103 30.68 0.92 -27.23
N VAL A 104 30.08 0.98 -28.41
CA VAL A 104 28.67 0.62 -28.63
C VAL A 104 28.60 -0.84 -29.08
N ASP A 105 28.18 -1.70 -28.18
CA ASP A 105 28.06 -3.12 -28.51
C ASP A 105 26.82 -3.42 -29.38
N PRO A 106 26.83 -4.52 -30.16
CA PRO A 106 25.70 -4.89 -31.02
C PRO A 106 24.38 -5.13 -30.28
N PHE A 107 24.42 -5.60 -29.03
CA PHE A 107 23.21 -5.85 -28.23
C PHE A 107 22.55 -4.53 -27.81
N LEU A 108 23.34 -3.52 -27.42
CA LEU A 108 22.87 -2.17 -27.15
C LEU A 108 22.14 -1.59 -28.37
N LEU A 109 22.73 -1.73 -29.57
CA LEU A 109 22.09 -1.27 -30.81
C LEU A 109 20.80 -2.04 -31.12
N GLU A 110 20.76 -3.35 -30.86
CA GLU A 110 19.56 -4.14 -31.06
C GLU A 110 18.42 -3.68 -30.15
N LYS A 111 18.69 -3.49 -28.85
CA LYS A 111 17.72 -2.95 -27.90
C LYS A 111 17.23 -1.56 -28.32
N PHE A 112 18.15 -0.69 -28.73
CA PHE A 112 17.82 0.67 -29.17
C PHE A 112 16.98 0.69 -30.47
N LYS A 113 17.19 -0.25 -31.39
CA LYS A 113 16.39 -0.34 -32.62
C LYS A 113 14.97 -0.88 -32.41
N LYS A 114 14.68 -1.46 -31.24
CA LYS A 114 13.40 -2.10 -30.91
C LYS A 114 12.68 -1.36 -29.76
N PRO A 115 12.20 -0.12 -29.98
CA PRO A 115 11.40 0.56 -28.97
C PRO A 115 10.09 -0.18 -28.70
N LEU A 116 9.61 -0.11 -27.47
CA LEU A 116 8.31 -0.60 -27.06
C LEU A 116 7.25 0.43 -27.43
N ILE A 117 6.31 0.04 -28.27
CA ILE A 117 5.17 0.88 -28.66
C ILE A 117 4.08 0.74 -27.59
N PHE A 118 3.69 1.85 -26.97
CA PHE A 118 2.67 1.86 -25.93
C PHE A 118 1.70 3.03 -26.08
N GLN A 119 0.52 2.87 -25.48
CA GLN A 119 -0.54 3.86 -25.46
C GLN A 119 -0.62 4.51 -24.08
N TRP A 120 -0.77 5.83 -24.03
CA TRP A 120 -1.04 6.56 -22.81
C TRP A 120 -2.36 7.33 -22.92
N ARG A 121 -3.28 7.08 -21.98
CA ARG A 121 -4.47 7.92 -21.78
C ARG A 121 -4.30 8.66 -20.47
N SER A 122 -4.28 9.99 -20.54
CA SER A 122 -4.25 10.84 -19.35
C SER A 122 -5.45 10.53 -18.46
N PRO A 123 -5.30 10.29 -17.14
CA PRO A 123 -6.42 10.03 -16.24
C PRO A 123 -7.36 11.23 -15.99
N VAL A 124 -7.16 12.36 -16.68
CA VAL A 124 -7.97 13.57 -16.50
C VAL A 124 -9.38 13.33 -17.04
N PRO A 125 -10.45 13.47 -16.22
CA PRO A 125 -11.82 13.11 -16.60
C PRO A 125 -12.45 13.88 -17.76
N ASN A 126 -11.83 14.95 -18.26
CA ASN A 126 -12.45 15.90 -19.21
C ASN A 126 -11.62 16.21 -20.46
N SER A 127 -10.58 15.46 -20.78
CA SER A 127 -10.01 15.52 -22.13
C SER A 127 -10.96 14.76 -23.05
N ALA A 128 -11.55 15.45 -24.03
CA ALA A 128 -12.44 14.90 -25.05
C ALA A 128 -11.98 13.50 -25.53
N PRO A 129 -12.90 12.61 -25.95
CA PRO A 129 -12.55 11.28 -26.42
C PRO A 129 -11.73 11.41 -27.69
N ASN A 130 -10.42 11.60 -27.57
CA ASN A 130 -9.54 11.51 -28.70
C ASN A 130 -9.41 10.00 -29.02
N PRO A 131 -9.89 9.53 -30.19
CA PRO A 131 -9.95 8.10 -30.49
C PRO A 131 -8.56 7.48 -30.68
N LEU A 132 -7.53 8.31 -30.86
CA LEU A 132 -6.14 7.90 -30.89
C LEU A 132 -5.55 8.10 -29.50
N ALA A 133 -5.37 7.01 -28.77
CA ALA A 133 -4.34 7.02 -27.74
C ALA A 133 -3.02 7.17 -28.49
N ASP A 134 -2.38 8.34 -28.40
CA ASP A 134 -1.12 8.59 -29.11
C ASP A 134 -0.13 7.47 -28.80
N GLU A 135 0.22 6.72 -29.84
CA GLU A 135 1.21 5.65 -29.74
C GLU A 135 2.57 6.31 -29.50
N ALA A 136 3.15 6.01 -28.35
CA ALA A 136 4.44 6.51 -27.93
C ALA A 136 5.50 5.41 -28.04
N HIS A 137 6.72 5.81 -28.37
CA HIS A 137 7.87 4.92 -28.42
C HIS A 137 8.65 5.04 -27.11
N GLY A 138 8.60 3.97 -26.32
CA GLY A 138 9.31 3.82 -25.06
C GLY A 138 10.57 2.97 -25.21
N TYR A 139 11.61 3.34 -24.49
CA TYR A 139 12.83 2.57 -24.37
C TYR A 139 12.92 2.10 -22.92
N ASP A 140 13.26 0.83 -22.71
CA ASP A 140 13.50 0.29 -21.37
C ASP A 140 14.47 1.21 -20.61
N ILE A 141 14.10 1.59 -19.38
CA ILE A 141 14.90 2.45 -18.52
C ILE A 141 16.33 1.91 -18.31
N ALA A 142 16.51 0.58 -18.35
CA ALA A 142 17.82 -0.05 -18.24
C ALA A 142 18.78 0.35 -19.37
N LEU A 143 18.25 0.77 -20.52
CA LEU A 143 19.04 1.25 -21.65
C LEU A 143 19.87 2.50 -21.31
N ILE A 144 19.43 3.29 -20.32
CA ILE A 144 20.21 4.40 -19.77
C ILE A 144 21.55 3.88 -19.24
N GLY A 145 21.55 2.76 -18.51
CA GLY A 145 22.75 2.15 -17.96
C GLY A 145 23.70 1.65 -19.05
N ASP A 146 23.16 1.00 -20.08
CA ASP A 146 23.95 0.50 -21.21
C ASP A 146 24.65 1.66 -21.96
N ILE A 147 23.91 2.72 -22.32
CA ILE A 147 24.48 3.88 -23.03
C ILE A 147 25.44 4.67 -22.13
N ALA A 148 25.11 4.85 -20.85
CA ALA A 148 25.98 5.52 -19.90
C ALA A 148 27.31 4.77 -19.74
N THR A 149 27.28 3.44 -19.66
CA THR A 149 28.48 2.61 -19.54
C THR A 149 29.36 2.72 -20.78
N ALA A 150 28.77 2.66 -21.98
CA ALA A 150 29.49 2.87 -23.24
C ALA A 150 30.19 4.25 -23.26
N MET A 151 29.46 5.31 -22.87
CA MET A 151 29.99 6.67 -22.80
C MET A 151 31.11 6.81 -21.75
N ILE A 152 30.97 6.22 -20.57
CA ILE A 152 32.00 6.24 -19.51
C ILE A 152 33.28 5.53 -19.99
N ASN A 153 33.13 4.40 -20.69
CA ASN A 153 34.27 3.65 -21.22
C ASN A 153 34.99 4.43 -22.32
N ALA A 154 34.24 5.09 -23.21
CA ALA A 154 34.81 5.98 -24.22
C ALA A 154 35.56 7.16 -23.59
N ASP A 155 35.11 7.67 -22.45
CA ASP A 155 35.70 8.82 -21.77
C ASP A 155 37.02 8.41 -21.10
N ARG A 156 36.99 7.26 -20.42
CA ARG A 156 38.17 6.64 -19.82
C ARG A 156 39.25 6.29 -20.85
N ALA A 157 38.85 5.93 -22.08
CA ALA A 157 39.76 5.66 -23.19
C ALA A 157 40.25 6.94 -23.90
N GLY A 158 39.76 8.13 -23.52
CA GLY A 158 40.12 9.39 -24.17
C GLY A 158 39.54 9.56 -25.58
N ALA A 159 38.55 8.74 -25.97
CA ALA A 159 37.94 8.79 -27.30
C ALA A 159 36.88 9.92 -27.42
N LEU A 160 36.22 10.27 -26.31
CA LEU A 160 35.20 11.33 -26.31
C LEU A 160 35.82 12.72 -26.52
N PRO A 161 35.23 13.57 -27.38
CA PRO A 161 35.70 14.94 -27.55
C PRO A 161 35.47 15.78 -26.28
N PRO A 162 36.25 16.85 -26.04
CA PRO A 162 36.12 17.70 -24.86
C PRO A 162 34.71 18.28 -24.65
N SER A 163 33.97 18.52 -25.74
CA SER A 163 32.57 18.97 -25.70
C SER A 163 31.61 18.00 -25.02
N ARG A 164 31.99 16.72 -24.89
CA ARG A 164 31.19 15.64 -24.28
C ARG A 164 31.62 15.21 -22.88
N SER A 165 32.71 15.77 -22.35
CA SER A 165 33.20 15.43 -21.00
C SER A 165 32.15 15.70 -19.90
N LYS A 166 31.34 16.76 -20.06
CA LYS A 166 30.21 17.02 -19.15
C LYS A 166 29.14 15.92 -19.19
N SER A 167 28.82 15.41 -20.38
CA SER A 167 27.88 14.29 -20.57
C SER A 167 28.39 13.03 -19.89
N ALA A 168 29.68 12.70 -20.05
CA ALA A 168 30.30 11.56 -19.40
C ALA A 168 30.27 11.66 -17.86
N SER A 169 30.57 12.85 -17.31
CA SER A 169 30.48 13.10 -15.86
C SER A 169 29.05 12.93 -15.34
N LEU A 170 28.05 13.44 -16.07
CA LEU A 170 26.64 13.32 -15.71
C LEU A 170 26.19 11.85 -15.74
N ALA A 171 26.55 11.11 -16.79
CA ALA A 171 26.27 9.69 -16.91
C ALA A 171 26.90 8.86 -15.78
N GLN A 172 28.16 9.16 -15.42
CA GLN A 172 28.83 8.52 -14.29
C GLN A 172 28.10 8.77 -12.97
N ARG A 173 27.64 10.01 -12.72
CA ARG A 173 26.87 10.33 -11.50
C ARG A 173 25.55 9.57 -11.48
N LEU A 174 24.83 9.54 -12.60
CA LEU A 174 23.56 8.83 -12.72
C LEU A 174 23.74 7.33 -12.44
N VAL A 175 24.68 6.67 -13.12
CA VAL A 175 24.98 5.24 -12.91
C VAL A 175 25.38 4.96 -11.46
N THR A 176 26.21 5.82 -10.86
CA THR A 176 26.65 5.65 -9.46
C THR A 176 25.49 5.79 -8.48
N ALA A 177 24.59 6.76 -8.71
CA ALA A 177 23.41 6.96 -7.88
C ALA A 177 22.43 5.79 -8.02
N SER A 178 22.13 5.36 -9.24
CA SER A 178 21.28 4.20 -9.52
C SER A 178 21.85 2.92 -8.94
N MET A 179 23.17 2.71 -9.01
CA MET A 179 23.84 1.56 -8.38
C MET A 179 23.67 1.57 -6.86
N LYS A 180 23.87 2.71 -6.19
CA LYS A 180 23.65 2.82 -4.74
C LYS A 180 22.20 2.50 -4.35
N ALA A 181 21.24 3.02 -5.11
CA ALA A 181 19.81 2.73 -4.90
C ALA A 181 19.49 1.25 -5.14
N GLY A 182 20.02 0.67 -6.22
CA GLY A 182 19.85 -0.74 -6.57
C GLY A 182 20.44 -1.68 -5.51
N LEU A 183 21.65 -1.40 -5.00
CA LEU A 183 22.28 -2.17 -3.92
C LEU A 183 21.46 -2.10 -2.63
N LYS A 184 20.94 -0.92 -2.28
CA LYS A 184 20.05 -0.75 -1.12
C LYS A 184 18.75 -1.55 -1.29
N GLY A 185 18.13 -1.47 -2.47
CA GLY A 185 16.92 -2.23 -2.80
C GLY A 185 17.14 -3.75 -2.78
N LEU A 186 18.28 -4.21 -3.29
CA LEU A 186 18.69 -5.62 -3.22
C LEU A 186 18.90 -6.06 -1.77
N GLY A 187 19.58 -5.24 -0.96
CA GLY A 187 19.77 -5.49 0.47
C GLY A 187 18.44 -5.65 1.21
N TYR A 188 17.46 -4.78 0.92
CA TYR A 188 16.10 -4.89 1.45
C TYR A 188 15.42 -6.19 1.01
N ALA A 189 15.49 -6.53 -0.28
CA ALA A 189 14.89 -7.76 -0.81
C ALA A 189 15.46 -9.03 -0.15
N ILE A 190 16.78 -9.10 0.00
CA ILE A 190 17.46 -10.25 0.64
C ILE A 190 17.14 -10.31 2.13
N ALA A 191 17.09 -9.17 2.82
CA ALA A 191 16.71 -9.10 4.23
C ALA A 191 15.22 -9.39 4.48
N GLY A 192 14.41 -9.56 3.42
CA GLY A 192 12.95 -9.66 3.53
C GLY A 192 12.30 -8.38 4.05
N TYR A 193 13.02 -7.26 4.02
CA TYR A 193 12.55 -5.96 4.50
C TYR A 193 11.85 -5.22 3.36
N ARG A 194 10.65 -4.69 3.66
CA ARG A 194 9.86 -3.87 2.73
C ARG A 194 9.54 -2.54 3.41
N PRO A 195 10.30 -1.47 3.15
CA PRO A 195 10.13 -0.19 3.84
C PRO A 195 8.71 0.36 3.68
N GLU A 196 8.10 0.21 2.51
CA GLU A 196 6.76 0.72 2.23
C GLU A 196 5.68 0.01 3.07
N VAL A 197 5.86 -1.30 3.30
CA VAL A 197 4.96 -2.07 4.17
C VAL A 197 5.15 -1.66 5.62
N GLN A 198 6.39 -1.41 6.04
CA GLN A 198 6.72 -0.99 7.39
C GLN A 198 6.15 0.39 7.71
N GLU A 199 6.26 1.35 6.79
CA GLU A 199 5.66 2.69 6.92
C GLU A 199 4.14 2.61 7.07
N VAL A 200 3.46 1.75 6.30
CA VAL A 200 2.01 1.53 6.44
C VAL A 200 1.66 0.90 7.78
N ILE A 201 2.43 -0.10 8.22
CA ILE A 201 2.26 -0.73 9.54
C ILE A 201 2.45 0.28 10.66
N ASP A 202 3.47 1.12 10.58
CA ASP A 202 3.78 2.09 11.63
C ASP A 202 2.76 3.23 11.65
N SER A 203 2.32 3.70 10.48
CA SER A 203 1.19 4.63 10.36
C SER A 203 -0.09 4.03 10.92
N PHE A 204 -0.36 2.74 10.66
CA PHE A 204 -1.51 2.04 11.22
C PHE A 204 -1.41 1.87 12.74
N LYS A 205 -0.23 1.53 13.28
CA LYS A 205 0.00 1.48 14.73
C LYS A 205 -0.20 2.84 15.38
N ALA A 206 0.26 3.92 14.73
CA ALA A 206 0.05 5.28 15.21
C ALA A 206 -1.45 5.62 15.25
N PHE A 207 -2.18 5.30 14.19
CA PHE A 207 -3.63 5.46 14.12
C PHE A 207 -4.36 4.68 15.23
N VAL A 208 -4.03 3.41 15.43
CA VAL A 208 -4.65 2.58 16.49
C VAL A 208 -4.35 3.13 17.89
N ARG A 209 -3.15 3.67 18.14
CA ARG A 209 -2.82 4.32 19.42
C ARG A 209 -3.62 5.61 19.63
N GLU A 210 -3.80 6.39 18.58
CA GLU A 210 -4.56 7.64 18.64
C GLU A 210 -6.04 7.35 18.93
N GLU A 211 -6.64 6.38 18.25
CA GLU A 211 -7.98 5.88 18.54
C GLU A 211 -8.06 5.39 19.99
N ALA A 212 -7.14 4.53 20.44
CA ALA A 212 -7.13 4.04 21.83
C ALA A 212 -7.05 5.17 22.88
N ARG A 213 -6.29 6.24 22.61
CA ARG A 213 -6.22 7.44 23.47
C ARG A 213 -7.53 8.23 23.48
N GLN A 214 -8.23 8.31 22.36
CA GLN A 214 -9.54 8.95 22.31
C GLN A 214 -10.56 8.14 23.13
N TYR A 215 -10.51 6.81 23.06
CA TYR A 215 -11.35 5.95 23.90
C TYR A 215 -11.02 6.05 25.39
N GLU A 216 -9.77 6.28 25.78
CA GLU A 216 -9.38 6.43 27.20
C GLU A 216 -10.09 7.62 27.87
N LYS A 217 -10.35 8.71 27.12
CA LYS A 217 -11.09 9.88 27.60
C LYS A 217 -12.56 9.60 27.91
N GLU A 218 -13.10 8.50 27.39
CA GLU A 218 -14.51 8.12 27.56
C GLU A 218 -14.78 7.32 28.84
N PHE A 219 -13.73 6.95 29.58
CA PHE A 219 -13.86 6.26 30.86
C PHE A 219 -13.82 7.27 32.02
N PRO A 220 -14.97 7.67 32.60
CA PRO A 220 -15.02 8.51 33.79
C PRO A 220 -14.17 7.94 34.94
N ASP A 221 -13.45 8.81 35.63
CA ASP A 221 -12.68 8.42 36.81
C ASP A 221 -13.59 7.90 37.94
N GLU A 222 -14.83 8.38 38.01
CA GLU A 222 -15.83 7.91 38.99
C GLU A 222 -16.09 6.39 38.86
N LEU A 223 -16.06 5.83 37.66
CA LEU A 223 -16.25 4.38 37.48
C LEU A 223 -15.12 3.58 38.12
N TYR A 224 -13.88 4.08 38.02
CA TYR A 224 -12.74 3.45 38.64
C TYR A 224 -12.76 3.57 40.16
N GLU A 225 -13.23 4.70 40.69
CA GLU A 225 -13.42 4.89 42.13
C GLU A 225 -14.46 3.92 42.70
N GLU A 226 -15.58 3.74 42.01
CA GLU A 226 -16.59 2.76 42.39
C GLU A 226 -16.05 1.32 42.34
N TRP A 227 -15.20 0.98 41.38
CA TRP A 227 -14.54 -0.33 41.37
C TRP A 227 -13.53 -0.51 42.50
N TYR A 228 -12.81 0.54 42.91
CA TYR A 228 -11.97 0.47 44.11
C TYR A 228 -12.82 0.19 45.36
N ARG A 229 -13.95 0.89 45.52
CA ARG A 229 -14.88 0.72 46.65
C ARG A 229 -15.49 -0.68 46.67
N LEU A 230 -16.07 -1.13 45.56
CA LEU A 230 -16.84 -2.37 45.48
C LEU A 230 -15.97 -3.62 45.51
N TYR A 231 -14.77 -3.60 44.92
CA TYR A 231 -13.88 -4.77 44.86
C TYR A 231 -12.76 -4.74 45.91
N GLY A 232 -12.71 -3.71 46.76
CA GLY A 232 -11.71 -3.57 47.83
C GLY A 232 -10.27 -3.60 47.29
N LEU A 233 -10.02 -2.97 46.14
CA LEU A 233 -8.73 -3.05 45.46
C LEU A 233 -7.74 -2.04 46.04
N ASN A 234 -6.48 -2.47 46.25
CA ASN A 234 -5.42 -1.57 46.68
C ASN A 234 -5.07 -0.58 45.56
N ARG A 235 -4.97 0.72 45.90
CA ARG A 235 -4.54 1.78 44.98
C ARG A 235 -2.99 1.74 44.86
N PRO A 236 -2.41 1.38 43.71
CA PRO A 236 -0.96 1.41 43.53
C PRO A 236 -0.44 2.86 43.39
N GLU A 237 0.83 3.12 43.75
CA GLU A 237 1.46 4.45 43.62
C GLU A 237 1.57 4.94 42.17
N LYS A 238 1.58 4.01 41.19
CA LYS A 238 1.58 4.32 39.76
C LYS A 238 0.64 3.38 39.01
N GLY A 239 -0.17 3.97 38.12
CA GLY A 239 -1.05 3.23 37.22
C GLY A 239 -2.33 2.72 37.88
N ARG A 240 -2.99 1.76 37.23
CA ARG A 240 -4.25 1.15 37.66
C ARG A 240 -4.01 -0.35 37.95
N PRO A 241 -4.74 -0.98 38.89
CA PRO A 241 -4.64 -2.41 39.13
C PRO A 241 -4.88 -3.22 37.86
N ILE A 242 -4.14 -4.32 37.67
CA ILE A 242 -4.31 -5.25 36.54
C ILE A 242 -5.78 -5.72 36.42
N ARG A 243 -6.46 -5.86 37.56
CA ARG A 243 -7.86 -6.25 37.65
C ARG A 243 -8.82 -5.29 36.94
N PHE A 244 -8.48 -4.01 36.76
CA PHE A 244 -9.29 -3.09 35.97
C PHE A 244 -9.34 -3.50 34.50
N GLY A 245 -8.22 -3.97 33.92
CA GLY A 245 -8.23 -4.50 32.56
C GLY A 245 -9.16 -5.71 32.40
N GLN A 246 -9.22 -6.57 33.43
CA GLN A 246 -10.14 -7.71 33.45
C GLN A 246 -11.61 -7.26 33.57
N LEU A 247 -11.91 -6.32 34.46
CA LEU A 247 -13.26 -5.76 34.64
C LEU A 247 -13.74 -5.04 33.37
N THR A 248 -12.89 -4.22 32.73
CA THR A 248 -13.20 -3.57 31.46
C THR A 248 -13.48 -4.59 30.35
N ASN A 249 -12.66 -5.63 30.22
CA ASN A 249 -12.91 -6.70 29.26
C ASN A 249 -14.22 -7.44 29.53
N MET A 250 -14.51 -7.79 30.78
CA MET A 250 -15.66 -8.62 31.15
C MET A 250 -16.98 -7.84 31.18
N GLN A 251 -16.97 -6.60 31.67
CA GLN A 251 -18.19 -5.83 31.97
C GLN A 251 -18.51 -4.79 30.89
N ILE A 252 -17.54 -4.42 30.05
CA ILE A 252 -17.70 -3.38 29.02
C ILE A 252 -17.53 -3.98 27.63
N TYR A 253 -16.36 -4.54 27.30
CA TYR A 253 -16.12 -5.03 25.94
C TYR A 253 -16.88 -6.33 25.60
N THR A 254 -16.95 -7.29 26.52
CA THR A 254 -17.66 -8.56 26.27
C THR A 254 -19.17 -8.37 26.06
N PRO A 255 -19.89 -7.56 26.86
CA PRO A 255 -21.31 -7.29 26.66
C PRO A 255 -21.58 -6.49 25.39
N LEU A 256 -20.74 -5.48 25.07
CA LEU A 256 -20.82 -4.75 23.82
C LEU A 256 -20.65 -5.68 22.61
N ALA A 257 -19.68 -6.60 22.65
CA ALA A 257 -19.47 -7.59 21.59
C ALA A 257 -20.61 -8.64 21.50
N LYS A 258 -21.19 -9.05 22.63
CA LYS A 258 -22.31 -10.01 22.69
C LYS A 258 -23.67 -9.41 22.33
N SER A 259 -23.80 -8.09 22.20
CA SER A 259 -25.07 -7.39 21.91
C SER A 259 -25.70 -7.64 20.52
N LYS A 260 -25.30 -8.71 19.82
CA LYS A 260 -25.91 -9.32 18.60
C LYS A 260 -26.64 -8.31 17.70
N GLY A 261 -25.88 -7.49 17.00
CA GLY A 261 -26.40 -6.77 15.83
C GLY A 261 -27.06 -5.42 16.07
N LYS A 262 -27.34 -4.98 17.31
CA LYS A 262 -27.89 -3.62 17.54
C LYS A 262 -26.93 -2.52 17.12
N ILE A 263 -25.63 -2.68 17.38
CA ILE A 263 -24.59 -1.75 16.89
C ILE A 263 -24.54 -1.79 15.36
N LEU A 264 -24.71 -2.96 14.75
CA LEU A 264 -24.68 -3.14 13.29
C LEU A 264 -25.93 -2.57 12.60
N GLU A 265 -27.10 -2.62 13.26
CA GLU A 265 -28.35 -1.98 12.86
C GLU A 265 -28.28 -0.46 13.00
N GLN A 266 -27.73 0.06 14.10
CA GLN A 266 -27.50 1.49 14.31
C GLN A 266 -26.47 2.06 13.31
N ILE A 267 -25.42 1.30 12.99
CA ILE A 267 -24.46 1.64 11.94
C ILE A 267 -25.14 1.70 10.56
N ARG A 268 -26.05 0.77 10.26
CA ARG A 268 -26.84 0.80 9.01
C ARG A 268 -27.79 2.00 8.97
N ALA A 269 -28.54 2.25 10.05
CA ALA A 269 -29.46 3.38 10.15
C ALA A 269 -28.74 4.74 10.02
N SER A 270 -27.62 4.93 10.71
CA SER A 270 -26.83 6.17 10.62
C SER A 270 -26.15 6.37 9.26
N ARG A 271 -25.77 5.29 8.56
CA ARG A 271 -25.25 5.38 7.19
C ARG A 271 -26.35 5.78 6.21
N ASP A 272 -27.56 5.27 6.41
CA ASP A 272 -28.71 5.58 5.57
C ASP A 272 -29.24 7.01 5.84
N GLU A 273 -28.99 7.59 7.03
CA GLU A 273 -29.29 9.00 7.39
C GLU A 273 -28.19 10.00 7.00
N ASN A 274 -26.91 9.67 7.18
CA ASN A 274 -25.79 10.64 7.10
C ASN A 274 -24.76 10.36 5.99
N GLY A 275 -24.91 9.29 5.19
CA GLY A 275 -23.91 8.85 4.20
C GLY A 275 -24.48 8.34 2.89
N LYS A 276 -23.61 7.99 1.94
CA LYS A 276 -24.00 7.31 0.70
C LYS A 276 -23.93 5.79 0.88
N GLN A 277 -24.77 5.05 0.15
CA GLN A 277 -24.83 3.58 0.24
C GLN A 277 -23.45 2.90 -0.03
N SER A 278 -22.53 3.59 -0.70
CA SER A 278 -21.16 3.17 -1.01
C SER A 278 -20.15 3.31 0.13
N ASP A 279 -20.50 4.00 1.22
CA ASP A 279 -19.56 4.29 2.30
C ASP A 279 -19.31 3.06 3.17
N LYS A 280 -18.04 2.84 3.54
CA LYS A 280 -17.63 1.63 4.26
C LYS A 280 -18.08 1.71 5.71
N LEU A 281 -18.80 0.69 6.17
CA LEU A 281 -19.40 0.61 7.52
C LEU A 281 -18.40 0.81 8.68
N HIS A 282 -17.10 0.59 8.47
CA HIS A 282 -16.08 0.78 9.51
C HIS A 282 -15.76 2.24 9.82
N LEU A 283 -16.07 3.19 8.92
CA LEU A 283 -15.94 4.63 9.20
C LEU A 283 -16.97 5.10 10.23
N PHE A 284 -18.12 4.44 10.29
CA PHE A 284 -19.19 4.70 11.26
C PHE A 284 -19.04 3.89 12.55
N LEU A 285 -18.07 2.96 12.60
CA LEU A 285 -17.79 2.16 13.81
C LEU A 285 -17.14 2.99 14.91
N SER A 286 -16.37 4.04 14.56
CA SER A 286 -15.72 4.91 15.55
C SER A 286 -16.74 5.78 16.28
N GLU A 287 -17.56 6.55 15.56
CA GLU A 287 -18.53 7.48 16.18
C GLU A 287 -19.67 6.76 16.92
N ILE A 288 -20.22 5.69 16.33
CA ILE A 288 -21.34 4.94 16.93
C ILE A 288 -20.84 4.03 18.04
N GLY A 289 -19.63 3.47 17.89
CA GLY A 289 -18.95 2.69 18.92
C GLY A 289 -18.69 3.52 20.18
N VAL A 290 -18.20 4.75 20.05
CA VAL A 290 -17.98 5.68 21.16
C VAL A 290 -19.31 6.04 21.86
N LYS A 291 -20.38 6.35 21.11
CA LYS A 291 -21.68 6.69 21.71
C LYS A 291 -22.29 5.51 22.47
N ALA A 292 -22.24 4.30 21.89
CA ALA A 292 -22.71 3.08 22.56
C ALA A 292 -21.86 2.74 23.78
N LEU A 293 -20.54 2.92 23.70
CA LEU A 293 -19.61 2.74 24.82
C LEU A 293 -19.93 3.73 25.96
N ARG A 294 -20.07 5.02 25.68
CA ARG A 294 -20.40 6.05 26.69
C ARG A 294 -21.74 5.75 27.38
N GLN A 295 -22.76 5.33 26.61
CA GLN A 295 -24.05 4.95 27.18
C GLN A 295 -23.95 3.69 28.05
N HIS A 296 -23.14 2.70 27.64
CA HIS A 296 -22.89 1.48 28.40
C HIS A 296 -22.15 1.77 29.70
N ILE A 297 -21.10 2.59 29.64
CA ILE A 297 -20.33 3.03 30.81
C ILE A 297 -21.22 3.84 31.77
N GLY A 298 -22.04 4.76 31.28
CA GLY A 298 -22.96 5.53 32.13
C GLY A 298 -23.98 4.66 32.87
N LYS A 299 -24.50 3.61 32.22
CA LYS A 299 -25.37 2.62 32.88
C LYS A 299 -24.62 1.80 33.92
N LEU A 300 -23.39 1.38 33.62
CA LEU A 300 -22.54 0.62 34.54
C LEU A 300 -22.22 1.44 35.80
N LEU A 301 -21.88 2.71 35.61
CA LEU A 301 -21.62 3.67 36.69
C LEU A 301 -22.87 3.87 37.55
N GLY A 302 -24.05 4.05 36.95
CA GLY A 302 -25.30 4.19 37.70
C GLY A 302 -25.64 2.96 38.56
N VAL A 303 -25.36 1.75 38.06
CA VAL A 303 -25.53 0.51 38.85
C VAL A 303 -24.46 0.42 39.95
N ALA A 304 -23.22 0.83 39.67
CA ALA A 304 -22.13 0.82 40.65
C ALA A 304 -22.42 1.76 41.83
N ALA A 305 -22.85 2.99 41.53
CA ALA A 305 -23.18 4.00 42.54
C ALA A 305 -24.36 3.60 43.44
N MET A 306 -25.33 2.82 42.91
CA MET A 306 -26.51 2.35 43.66
C MET A 306 -26.28 1.06 44.44
N SER A 307 -25.11 0.42 44.30
CA SER A 307 -24.80 -0.84 44.98
C SER A 307 -23.91 -0.58 46.19
N GLU A 308 -24.22 -1.18 47.33
CA GLU A 308 -23.39 -1.05 48.54
C GLU A 308 -22.31 -2.13 48.58
N THR A 309 -22.62 -3.30 48.02
CA THR A 309 -21.73 -4.46 48.01
C THR A 309 -21.41 -4.95 46.60
N ARG A 310 -20.30 -5.68 46.47
CA ARG A 310 -19.89 -6.33 45.20
C ARG A 310 -20.98 -7.25 44.64
N GLU A 311 -21.67 -7.98 45.50
CA GLU A 311 -22.66 -8.98 45.11
C GLU A 311 -23.93 -8.33 44.55
N GLU A 312 -24.36 -7.22 45.14
CA GLU A 312 -25.45 -6.39 44.62
C GLU A 312 -25.08 -5.78 43.27
N TYR A 313 -23.84 -5.31 43.13
CA TYR A 313 -23.33 -4.76 41.87
C TYR A 313 -23.33 -5.80 40.75
N GLU A 314 -22.77 -6.99 41.00
CA GLU A 314 -22.73 -8.07 39.99
C GLU A 314 -24.15 -8.53 39.61
N LYS A 315 -25.09 -8.64 40.58
CA LYS A 315 -26.50 -8.94 40.32
C LYS A 315 -27.20 -7.82 39.53
N GLY A 316 -26.91 -6.55 39.86
CA GLY A 316 -27.44 -5.38 39.17
C GLY A 316 -26.99 -5.33 37.71
N ILE A 317 -25.71 -5.59 37.46
CA ILE A 317 -25.16 -5.71 36.10
C ILE A 317 -25.87 -6.83 35.34
N GLU A 318 -26.03 -8.02 35.95
CA GLU A 318 -26.69 -9.16 35.30
C GLU A 318 -28.16 -8.85 34.95
N LYS A 319 -28.84 -8.06 35.78
CA LYS A 319 -30.23 -7.61 35.55
C LYS A 319 -30.33 -6.55 34.45
N VAL A 320 -29.39 -5.60 34.39
CA VAL A 320 -29.42 -4.49 33.42
C VAL A 320 -28.91 -4.91 32.03
N PHE A 321 -27.95 -5.83 31.97
CA PHE A 321 -27.28 -6.21 30.72
C PHE A 321 -27.50 -7.68 30.29
N GLY A 322 -28.17 -8.51 31.11
CA GLY A 322 -28.39 -9.94 30.87
C GLY A 322 -27.23 -10.82 31.33
N ARG A 323 -27.39 -12.15 31.36
CA ARG A 323 -26.39 -13.13 31.84
C ARG A 323 -24.99 -12.92 31.23
N ILE A 324 -24.07 -12.37 32.02
CA ILE A 324 -22.65 -12.15 31.67
C ILE A 324 -21.75 -13.27 32.25
N LYS A 325 -22.19 -14.53 32.21
CA LYS A 325 -21.25 -15.63 32.48
C LYS A 325 -20.54 -16.03 31.19
N PRO A 326 -19.20 -16.15 31.18
CA PRO A 326 -18.54 -16.95 30.16
C PRO A 326 -18.99 -18.40 30.39
N GLU A 327 -19.51 -19.04 29.33
CA GLU A 327 -19.42 -20.50 29.27
C GLU A 327 -17.92 -20.80 29.22
N ILE A 328 -17.45 -21.55 30.23
CA ILE A 328 -16.07 -22.05 30.29
C ILE A 328 -15.89 -23.07 29.17
#